data_AF-A0A7C6XHS1-F1
#
_entry.id   AF-A0A7C6XHS1-F1
#
_cell.length_a   1.000
_cell.length_b   1.000
_cell.length_c   1.000
_cell.angle_alpha   90.00
_cell.angle_beta   90.00
_cell.angle_gamma   90.00
#
_symmetry.space_group_name_H-M   'P 1'
#
loop_
_entity.id
_entity.type
_entity.pdbx_description
1 polymer ?
#
loop_
_entity_poly.entity_id
_entity_poly.type
_entity_poly.pdbx_seq_one_letter_code
_entity_poly.pdbx_strand_id
1 'polypeptide(L)'
;MERRRGYYFGTVVNGAWWRRAYGDALFARGSGELWYDDEALFFRRYLTPTPLVIPFEQVTGLSIGRWHAGRWGLGRPVIKVHWRRGAQDLSSGFAVAGGADQTPLLRELAQRAGVPVPEGACVRLPQRHTDAGTHPRPGASSRA
;
A
#
# COMPACT_ATOMS: atom_id res chain seq x y z
N MET A 1 13.84 15.63 3.82
CA MET A 1 12.75 14.64 3.70
C MET A 1 13.31 13.30 3.28
N GLU A 2 12.94 12.25 3.99
CA GLU A 2 13.33 10.89 3.62
C GLU A 2 12.51 10.44 2.41
N ARG A 3 13.17 9.90 1.37
CA ARG A 3 12.51 9.30 0.22
C ARG A 3 12.55 7.80 0.33
N ARG A 4 11.39 7.16 0.18
CA ARG A 4 11.26 5.71 0.27
C ARG A 4 10.90 5.14 -1.08
N ARG A 5 11.66 4.14 -1.55
CA ARG A 5 11.33 3.42 -2.78
C ARG A 5 10.00 2.72 -2.61
N GLY A 6 9.15 2.72 -3.63
CA GLY A 6 7.84 2.12 -3.55
C GLY A 6 7.21 1.83 -4.91
N TYR A 7 5.95 1.44 -4.86
CA TYR A 7 5.13 1.13 -6.03
C TYR A 7 3.76 1.77 -5.90
N TYR A 8 3.32 2.46 -6.95
CA TYR A 8 1.99 3.04 -7.06
C TYR A 8 1.06 2.14 -7.88
N PHE A 9 -0.02 1.71 -7.24
CA PHE A 9 -1.02 0.79 -7.80
C PHE A 9 -2.05 1.47 -8.68
N GLY A 10 -2.15 2.81 -8.62
CA GLY A 10 -3.15 3.59 -9.32
C GLY A 10 -4.14 4.26 -8.37
N THR A 11 -4.95 5.14 -8.94
CA THR A 11 -6.04 5.83 -8.25
C THR A 11 -7.38 5.39 -8.83
N VAL A 12 -8.29 5.00 -7.95
CA VAL A 12 -9.67 4.61 -8.28
C VAL A 12 -10.63 5.72 -7.90
N VAL A 13 -11.74 5.82 -8.63
CA VAL A 13 -12.79 6.84 -8.40
C VAL A 13 -13.98 6.20 -7.71
N ASN A 14 -14.50 6.84 -6.67
CA ASN A 14 -15.69 6.46 -5.89
C ASN A 14 -15.65 4.99 -5.43
N GLY A 15 -14.46 4.50 -5.04
CA GLY A 15 -14.26 3.10 -4.61
C GLY A 15 -14.43 2.04 -5.71
N ALA A 16 -14.83 2.42 -6.92
CA ALA A 16 -15.04 1.50 -8.03
C ALA A 16 -13.71 1.08 -8.64
N TRP A 17 -13.27 -0.16 -8.37
CA TRP A 17 -11.97 -0.66 -8.82
C TRP A 17 -11.80 -0.67 -10.37
N TRP A 18 -12.91 -0.70 -11.12
CA TRP A 18 -12.94 -0.63 -12.58
C TRP A 18 -12.85 0.80 -13.12
N ARG A 19 -13.19 1.83 -12.33
CA ARG A 19 -13.09 3.24 -12.74
C ARG A 19 -11.77 3.83 -12.25
N ARG A 20 -10.92 4.19 -13.21
CA ARG A 20 -9.63 4.83 -12.94
C ARG A 20 -9.73 6.33 -13.11
N ALA A 21 -9.00 7.07 -12.28
CA ALA A 21 -8.79 8.49 -12.50
C ALA A 21 -7.75 8.70 -13.62
N TYR A 22 -7.98 9.70 -14.46
CA TYR A 22 -7.09 10.14 -15.54
C TYR A 22 -6.64 11.59 -15.25
N GLY A 23 -5.50 12.00 -15.83
CA GLY A 23 -4.89 13.31 -15.59
C GLY A 23 -3.95 13.35 -14.37
N ASP A 24 -3.19 14.43 -14.23
CA ASP A 24 -2.35 14.77 -13.05
C ASP A 24 -1.53 13.63 -12.46
N ALA A 25 -0.78 12.93 -13.32
CA ALA A 25 0.04 11.80 -12.89
C ALA A 25 -0.75 10.62 -12.26
N LEU A 26 -2.08 10.53 -12.43
CA LEU A 26 -2.91 9.45 -11.83
C LEU A 26 -3.02 8.19 -12.69
N PHE A 27 -2.83 8.31 -14.01
CA PHE A 27 -3.10 7.26 -14.99
C PHE A 27 -2.10 6.09 -14.93
N ALA A 28 -0.81 6.39 -14.84
CA ALA A 28 0.25 5.39 -14.93
C ALA A 28 0.58 4.78 -13.57
N ARG A 29 0.72 3.44 -13.54
CA ARG A 29 1.21 2.68 -12.39
C ARG A 29 2.72 2.52 -12.48
N GLY A 30 3.37 2.16 -11.38
CA GLY A 30 4.76 1.75 -11.45
C GLY A 30 5.58 2.03 -10.20
N SER A 31 6.84 1.63 -10.28
CA SER A 31 7.84 1.87 -9.26
C SER A 31 8.23 3.35 -9.21
N GLY A 32 8.59 3.82 -8.02
CA GLY A 32 8.94 5.21 -7.80
C GLY A 32 9.44 5.48 -6.39
N GLU A 33 9.37 6.75 -6.01
CA GLU A 33 9.74 7.25 -4.70
C GLU A 33 8.52 7.91 -4.06
N LEU A 34 8.26 7.55 -2.80
CA LEU A 34 7.27 8.16 -1.92
C LEU A 34 8.00 9.06 -0.91
N TRP A 35 7.49 10.26 -0.70
CA TRP A 35 7.92 11.16 0.38
C TRP A 35 6.76 12.07 0.76
N TYR A 36 6.91 12.81 1.85
CA TYR A 36 5.92 13.77 2.31
C TYR A 36 6.61 14.90 3.05
N ASP A 37 5.90 16.02 3.15
CA ASP A 37 6.27 17.18 3.95
C ASP A 37 5.13 17.51 4.92
N ASP A 38 5.03 18.77 5.36
CA ASP A 38 3.96 19.21 6.24
C ASP A 38 2.63 19.47 5.50
N GLU A 39 2.66 19.59 4.17
CA GLU A 39 1.52 19.98 3.33
C GLU A 39 0.92 18.80 2.55
N ALA A 40 1.75 17.88 2.06
CA ALA A 40 1.30 16.83 1.15
C ALA A 40 2.11 15.53 1.19
N LEU A 41 1.47 14.48 0.68
CA LEU A 41 2.10 13.23 0.26
C LEU A 41 2.45 13.31 -1.23
N PHE A 42 3.65 12.89 -1.57
CA PHE A 42 4.16 12.87 -2.94
C PHE A 42 4.55 11.46 -3.36
N PHE A 43 4.30 11.15 -4.63
CA PHE A 43 4.82 9.96 -5.26
C PHE A 43 5.30 10.26 -6.68
N ARG A 44 6.58 10.07 -6.95
CA ARG A 44 7.15 10.20 -8.30
C ARG A 44 7.53 8.84 -8.83
N ARG A 45 6.89 8.43 -9.93
CA ARG A 45 7.32 7.24 -10.67
C ARG A 45 8.67 7.49 -11.33
N TYR A 46 9.45 6.43 -11.48
CA TYR A 46 10.65 6.50 -12.32
C TYR A 46 10.25 6.81 -13.76
N LEU A 47 11.08 7.59 -14.45
CA LEU A 47 10.89 8.03 -15.83
C LEU A 47 9.70 8.99 -16.06
N THR A 48 9.05 9.48 -15.00
CA THR A 48 8.07 10.58 -15.12
C THR A 48 8.58 11.81 -14.36
N PRO A 49 8.54 13.02 -14.97
CA PRO A 49 9.03 14.23 -14.32
C PRO A 49 8.09 14.70 -13.21
N THR A 50 6.77 14.52 -13.40
CA THR A 50 5.73 15.07 -12.52
C THR A 50 5.35 14.07 -11.43
N PRO A 51 5.47 14.44 -10.14
CA PRO A 51 4.95 13.63 -9.05
C PRO A 51 3.41 13.67 -9.01
N LEU A 52 2.81 12.60 -8.51
CA LEU A 52 1.48 12.64 -7.91
C LEU A 52 1.60 13.38 -6.58
N VAL A 53 0.73 14.37 -6.36
CA VAL A 53 0.63 15.15 -5.12
C VAL A 53 -0.75 14.92 -4.52
N ILE A 54 -0.80 14.55 -3.24
CA ILE A 54 -2.03 14.42 -2.46
C ILE A 54 -1.90 15.34 -1.25
N PRO A 55 -2.50 16.55 -1.30
CA PRO A 55 -2.52 17.47 -0.15
C PRO A 55 -3.18 16.82 1.06
N PHE A 56 -2.60 17.02 2.24
CA PHE A 56 -3.11 16.41 3.47
C PHE A 56 -4.51 16.92 3.84
N GLU A 57 -4.81 18.19 3.56
CA GLU A 57 -6.15 18.77 3.71
C GLU A 57 -7.23 18.07 2.87
N GLN A 58 -6.83 17.36 1.81
CA GLN A 58 -7.74 16.61 0.94
C GLN A 58 -7.90 15.16 1.37
N VAL A 59 -7.07 14.66 2.29
CA VAL A 59 -7.13 13.29 2.79
C VAL A 59 -8.35 13.12 3.70
N THR A 60 -9.21 12.18 3.36
CA THR A 60 -10.42 11.87 4.12
C THR A 60 -10.29 10.59 4.94
N GLY A 61 -9.25 9.79 4.69
CA GLY A 61 -8.93 8.63 5.50
C GLY A 61 -7.80 7.79 4.93
N LEU A 62 -7.34 6.85 5.75
CA LEU A 62 -6.31 5.89 5.38
C LEU A 62 -6.79 4.47 5.65
N SER A 63 -6.34 3.50 4.85
CA SER A 63 -6.53 2.09 5.16
C SER A 63 -5.38 1.23 4.65
N ILE A 64 -5.29 -0.01 5.13
CA ILE A 64 -4.36 -1.02 4.63
C ILE A 64 -5.15 -2.13 3.96
N GLY A 65 -4.66 -2.60 2.81
CA GLY A 65 -5.20 -3.79 2.16
C GLY A 65 -4.12 -4.62 1.50
N ARG A 66 -4.52 -5.71 0.85
CA ARG A 66 -3.62 -6.52 0.00
C ARG A 66 -3.83 -6.26 -1.49
N TRP A 67 -4.91 -5.57 -1.84
CA TRP A 67 -5.35 -5.38 -3.23
C TRP A 67 -5.77 -3.93 -3.45
N HIS A 68 -5.39 -3.37 -4.59
CA HIS A 68 -5.82 -2.04 -5.01
C HIS A 68 -5.85 -1.93 -6.53
N ALA A 69 -6.88 -1.27 -7.06
CA ALA A 69 -7.03 -0.99 -8.49
C ALA A 69 -6.80 -2.23 -9.41
N GLY A 70 -7.32 -3.41 -9.05
CA GLY A 70 -7.14 -4.60 -9.90
C GLY A 70 -5.79 -5.32 -9.74
N ARG A 71 -4.93 -4.92 -8.79
CA ARG A 71 -3.60 -5.49 -8.58
C ARG A 71 -3.44 -5.98 -7.15
N TRP A 72 -2.91 -7.20 -7.01
CA TRP A 72 -2.50 -7.75 -5.73
C TRP A 72 -1.10 -7.25 -5.36
N GLY A 73 -0.90 -6.92 -4.09
CA GLY A 73 0.38 -6.45 -3.53
C GLY A 73 1.46 -7.52 -3.41
N LEU A 74 1.22 -8.74 -3.94
CA LEU A 74 2.16 -9.87 -3.95
C LEU A 74 2.76 -10.14 -2.56
N GLY A 75 1.91 -10.15 -1.53
CA GLY A 75 2.32 -10.39 -0.14
C GLY A 75 2.74 -9.13 0.65
N ARG A 76 2.79 -7.96 0.01
CA ARG A 76 3.11 -6.69 0.65
C ARG A 76 1.83 -5.91 0.99
N PRO A 77 1.73 -5.27 2.16
CA PRO A 77 0.62 -4.39 2.47
C PRO A 77 0.57 -3.20 1.49
N VAL A 78 -0.64 -2.84 1.10
CA VAL A 78 -0.94 -1.68 0.26
C VAL A 78 -1.58 -0.62 1.15
N ILE A 79 -0.88 0.50 1.32
CA ILE A 79 -1.42 1.71 1.95
C ILE A 79 -2.40 2.33 0.95
N LYS A 80 -3.62 2.57 1.39
CA LYS A 80 -4.67 3.23 0.63
C LYS A 80 -4.91 4.59 1.23
N VAL A 81 -4.72 5.63 0.42
CA VAL A 81 -5.02 7.01 0.78
C VAL A 81 -6.34 7.36 0.14
N HIS A 82 -7.37 7.63 0.95
CA HIS A 82 -8.66 8.13 0.50
C HIS A 82 -8.62 9.65 0.58
N TRP A 83 -8.99 10.31 -0.50
CA TRP A 83 -8.89 11.77 -0.61
C TRP A 83 -9.92 12.32 -1.59
N ARG A 84 -10.15 13.63 -1.54
CA ARG A 84 -11.10 14.32 -2.42
C ARG A 84 -10.41 15.29 -3.35
N ARG A 85 -10.87 15.31 -4.60
CA ARG A 85 -10.47 16.34 -5.57
C ARG A 85 -11.71 16.95 -6.21
N GLY A 86 -12.05 18.15 -5.78
CA GLY A 86 -13.37 18.74 -6.06
C GLY A 86 -14.48 17.81 -5.54
N ALA A 87 -15.41 17.43 -6.42
CA ALA A 87 -16.51 16.52 -6.08
C ALA A 87 -16.16 15.03 -6.20
N GLN A 88 -14.92 14.66 -6.55
CA GLN A 88 -14.53 13.27 -6.74
C GLN A 88 -13.94 12.67 -5.47
N ASP A 89 -14.48 11.52 -5.04
CA ASP A 89 -13.84 10.69 -4.04
C ASP A 89 -12.81 9.77 -4.73
N LEU A 90 -11.56 9.85 -4.28
CA LEU A 90 -10.43 9.15 -4.87
C LEU A 90 -9.78 8.22 -3.84
N SER A 91 -9.19 7.13 -4.33
CA SER A 91 -8.38 6.25 -3.50
C SER A 91 -7.11 5.83 -4.22
N SER A 92 -5.96 6.24 -3.70
CA SER A 92 -4.62 5.97 -4.25
C SER A 92 -3.92 4.87 -3.45
N GLY A 93 -3.37 3.86 -4.14
CA GLY A 93 -2.71 2.72 -3.50
C GLY A 93 -1.20 2.74 -3.64
N PHE A 94 -0.48 2.53 -2.55
CA PHE A 94 0.98 2.53 -2.48
C PHE A 94 1.53 1.34 -1.71
N ALA A 95 2.72 0.85 -2.08
CA ALA A 95 3.51 -0.04 -1.24
C ALA A 95 4.95 0.47 -1.15
N VAL A 96 5.56 0.41 0.04
CA VAL A 96 6.93 0.90 0.30
C VAL A 96 7.90 -0.28 0.45
N ALA A 97 9.09 -0.15 -0.12
CA ALA A 97 10.18 -1.13 -0.06
C ALA A 97 10.72 -1.29 1.36
N GLY A 98 11.16 -2.51 1.71
CA GLY A 98 11.96 -2.74 2.91
C GLY A 98 11.22 -3.11 4.20
N GLY A 99 9.91 -3.35 4.20
CA GLY A 99 9.22 -3.75 5.43
C GLY A 99 7.87 -4.44 5.23
N ALA A 100 7.69 -5.55 5.96
CA ALA A 100 6.40 -6.20 6.16
C ALA A 100 5.42 -5.31 6.95
N ASP A 101 5.96 -4.45 7.82
CA ASP A 101 5.18 -3.52 8.63
C ASP A 101 5.19 -2.11 8.00
N GLN A 102 4.00 -1.60 7.74
CA GLN A 102 3.76 -0.25 7.20
C GLN A 102 3.13 0.66 8.25
N THR A 103 2.94 0.17 9.48
CA THR A 103 2.25 0.87 10.57
C THR A 103 2.89 2.21 10.94
N PRO A 104 4.24 2.34 11.06
CA PRO A 104 4.85 3.61 11.41
C PRO A 104 4.56 4.70 10.37
N LEU A 105 4.70 4.37 9.08
CA LEU A 105 4.37 5.28 7.99
C LEU A 105 2.89 5.65 8.00
N LEU A 106 2.00 4.68 8.18
CA LEU A 106 0.57 4.93 8.21
C LEU A 106 0.17 5.89 9.34
N ARG A 107 0.75 5.71 10.54
CA ARG A 107 0.50 6.59 11.69
C ARG A 107 0.97 8.01 11.42
N GLU A 108 2.15 8.16 10.82
CA GLU A 108 2.69 9.47 10.49
C GLU A 108 1.84 10.20 9.43
N LEU A 109 1.40 9.49 8.39
CA LEU A 109 0.48 10.06 7.40
C LEU A 109 -0.88 10.42 8.01
N ALA A 110 -1.41 9.59 8.92
CA ALA A 110 -2.67 9.86 9.61
C ALA A 110 -2.59 11.13 10.46
N GLN A 111 -1.49 11.27 11.22
CA GLN A 111 -1.22 12.43 12.06
C GLN A 111 -1.13 13.72 11.22
N ARG A 112 -0.37 13.69 10.12
CA ARG A 112 -0.22 14.85 9.21
C ARG A 112 -1.53 15.23 8.53
N ALA A 113 -2.34 14.23 8.15
CA ALA A 113 -3.66 14.43 7.56
C ALA A 113 -4.75 14.82 8.57
N GLY A 114 -4.49 14.77 9.88
CA GLY A 114 -5.53 14.99 10.89
C GLY A 114 -6.67 13.96 10.82
N VAL A 115 -6.41 12.76 10.29
CA VAL A 115 -7.40 11.67 10.17
C VAL A 115 -7.10 10.56 11.18
N PRO A 116 -8.10 9.79 11.61
CA PRO A 116 -7.86 8.67 12.52
C PRO A 116 -6.94 7.63 11.89
N VAL A 117 -6.07 7.04 12.73
CA VAL A 117 -5.31 5.85 12.35
C VAL A 117 -6.29 4.69 12.20
N PRO A 118 -6.31 3.97 11.07
CA PRO A 118 -7.27 2.88 10.89
C PRO A 118 -7.05 1.77 11.92
N GLU A 119 -8.14 1.33 12.54
CA GLU A 119 -8.15 0.17 13.43
C GLU A 119 -7.65 -1.06 12.68
N GLY A 120 -6.75 -1.82 13.29
CA GLY A 120 -6.14 -3.00 12.65
C GLY A 120 -4.93 -2.72 11.75
N ALA A 121 -4.35 -1.51 11.75
CA ALA A 121 -3.08 -1.21 11.08
C ALA A 121 -1.95 -2.19 11.45
N CYS A 122 -2.00 -2.78 12.66
CA CYS A 122 -1.24 -3.96 13.05
C CYS A 122 -1.76 -5.24 12.37
N VAL A 123 -1.71 -5.33 11.03
CA VAL A 123 -1.86 -6.63 10.38
C VAL A 123 -0.55 -7.38 10.62
N ARG A 124 -0.46 -8.15 11.72
CA ARG A 124 0.55 -9.22 11.82
C ARG A 124 0.39 -10.06 10.56
N LEU A 125 1.35 -9.99 9.64
CA LEU A 125 1.42 -10.96 8.56
C LEU A 125 1.48 -12.34 9.23
N PRO A 126 0.65 -13.32 8.83
CA PRO A 126 0.90 -14.68 9.25
C PRO A 126 2.33 -15.02 8.81
N GLN A 127 3.19 -15.29 9.77
CA GLN A 127 4.48 -15.91 9.48
C GLN A 127 4.15 -17.17 8.70
N ARG A 128 4.75 -17.34 7.52
CA ARG A 128 4.68 -18.61 6.81
C ARG A 128 5.32 -19.63 7.75
N HIS A 129 4.50 -20.43 8.42
CA HIS A 129 4.96 -21.71 8.97
C HIS A 129 5.39 -22.53 7.76
N THR A 130 6.69 -22.54 7.49
CA THR A 130 7.32 -23.64 6.76
C THR A 130 7.43 -24.80 7.73
N ASP A 131 6.30 -25.45 8.03
CA ASP A 131 6.33 -26.82 8.54
C ASP A 131 6.57 -27.72 7.34
N ALA A 132 7.85 -27.91 7.02
CA ALA A 132 8.28 -29.03 6.21
C ALA A 132 8.02 -30.30 7.04
N GLY A 133 6.79 -30.81 6.95
CA GLY A 133 6.39 -32.10 7.48
C GLY A 133 7.30 -33.17 6.88
N THR A 134 8.28 -33.60 7.67
CA THR A 134 9.13 -34.74 7.36
C THR A 134 8.26 -35.98 7.56
N HIS A 135 7.86 -36.62 6.46
CA HIS A 135 7.22 -37.93 6.50
C HIS A 135 8.10 -38.92 7.27
N PRO A 136 7.57 -39.62 8.30
CA PRO A 136 8.26 -40.79 8.82
C PRO A 136 8.18 -41.91 7.78
N ARG A 137 9.35 -42.44 7.40
CA ARG A 137 9.47 -43.68 6.61
C ARG A 137 8.86 -44.85 7.42
N PRO A 138 8.08 -45.74 6.80
CA PRO A 138 7.66 -46.97 7.48
C PRO A 138 8.89 -47.85 7.73
N GLY A 139 9.12 -48.16 9.01
CA GLY A 139 10.16 -49.08 9.44
C GLY A 139 9.93 -50.47 8.87
N ALA A 140 10.99 -51.02 8.28
CA ALA A 140 11.08 -52.43 7.92
C ALA A 140 11.02 -53.27 9.20
N SER A 141 10.01 -54.13 9.32
CA SER A 141 10.01 -55.20 10.32
C SER A 141 10.69 -56.41 9.70
N SER A 142 11.92 -56.67 10.15
CA SER A 142 12.64 -57.92 9.94
C SER A 142 12.19 -58.97 10.97
N ARG A 143 11.81 -60.14 10.44
CA ARG A 143 11.79 -61.50 11.03
C ARG A 143 12.24 -61.67 12.49
N ALA A 144 11.44 -62.46 13.22
CA ALA A 144 11.89 -63.70 13.85
C ALA A 144 10.78 -64.74 13.68
#